data_AF-A0A249KGA2-F1
#
_entry.id   AF-A0A249KGA2-F1
#
_cell.length_a   1.000
_cell.length_b   1.000
_cell.length_c   1.000
_cell.angle_alpha   90.00
_cell.angle_beta   90.00
_cell.angle_gamma   90.00
#
_symmetry.space_group_name_H-M   'P 1'
#
loop_
_entity.id
_entity.type
_entity.pdbx_description
1 polymer ?
#
loop_
_entity_poly.entity_id
_entity_poly.type
_entity_poly.pdbx_seq_one_letter_code
_entity_poly.pdbx_strand_id
1 'polypeptide(L)'
;MKRQKKLAQIDYVVSLMGAMMLVCFWLIISTLPDFFFINPQGTSSEIRRAELVLSTIGWILLSTVAPLLLFLYAAGLHGARKFLPVAALWWPISLTISQVTVYILDGAFYLDYLVKFPIFIFTDIILPIFVLILWHDLREDKPLEIHEDARDLPQP
;
A
#
# COMPACT_ATOMS: atom_id res chain seq x y z
N MET A 1 23.51 22.10 -3.89
CA MET A 1 22.84 21.88 -5.20
C MET A 1 22.54 20.40 -5.52
N LYS A 2 23.52 19.48 -5.49
CA LYS A 2 23.29 18.04 -5.77
C LYS A 2 22.26 17.37 -4.84
N ARG A 3 22.28 17.68 -3.54
CA ARG A 3 21.32 17.15 -2.53
C ARG A 3 19.87 17.54 -2.80
N GLN A 4 19.62 18.82 -3.06
CA GLN A 4 18.26 19.32 -3.36
C GLN A 4 17.69 18.69 -4.63
N LYS A 5 18.53 18.50 -5.66
CA LYS A 5 18.11 17.84 -6.91
C LYS A 5 17.75 16.37 -6.67
N LYS A 6 18.50 15.65 -5.82
CA LYS A 6 18.22 14.25 -5.47
C LYS A 6 16.93 14.09 -4.66
N LEU A 7 16.70 14.95 -3.67
CA LEU A 7 15.46 14.94 -2.88
C LEU A 7 14.24 15.24 -3.76
N ALA A 8 14.30 16.29 -4.59
CA ALA A 8 13.23 16.60 -5.54
C ALA A 8 12.93 15.47 -6.52
N GLN A 9 13.96 14.69 -6.92
CA GLN A 9 13.77 13.51 -7.76
C GLN A 9 13.05 12.37 -7.02
N ILE A 10 13.42 12.11 -5.75
CA ILE A 10 12.75 11.11 -4.92
C ILE A 10 11.29 11.51 -4.70
N ASP A 11 11.02 12.76 -4.32
CA ASP A 11 9.67 13.27 -4.08
C ASP A 11 8.79 13.15 -5.34
N TYR A 12 9.35 13.47 -6.51
CA TYR A 12 8.66 13.29 -7.79
C TYR A 12 8.31 11.82 -8.08
N VAL A 13 9.27 10.91 -7.90
CA VAL A 13 9.05 9.47 -8.14
C VAL A 13 8.01 8.90 -7.18
N VAL A 14 8.09 9.26 -5.89
CA VAL A 14 7.14 8.82 -4.86
C VAL A 14 5.73 9.31 -5.18
N SER A 15 5.59 10.57 -5.59
CA SER A 15 4.31 11.13 -6.00
C SER A 15 3.76 10.43 -7.25
N LEU A 16 4.60 10.20 -8.26
CA LEU A 16 4.19 9.48 -9.47
C LEU A 16 3.73 8.05 -9.16
N MET A 17 4.45 7.34 -8.29
CA MET A 17 4.06 6.00 -7.83
C MET A 17 2.72 6.03 -7.09
N GLY A 18 2.51 6.99 -6.18
CA GLY A 18 1.22 7.19 -5.51
C GLY A 18 0.07 7.43 -6.49
N ALA A 19 0.28 8.29 -7.50
CA ALA A 19 -0.72 8.56 -8.54
C ALA A 19 -1.05 7.31 -9.37
N MET A 20 -0.03 6.54 -9.77
CA MET A 20 -0.24 5.30 -10.52
C MET A 20 -0.97 4.25 -9.70
N MET A 21 -0.61 4.08 -8.42
CA MET A 21 -1.34 3.18 -7.53
C MET A 21 -2.81 3.57 -7.40
N LEU A 22 -3.09 4.86 -7.16
CA LEU A 22 -4.46 5.38 -7.02
C LEU A 22 -5.27 5.08 -8.30
N VAL A 23 -4.74 5.47 -9.46
CA VAL A 23 -5.44 5.30 -10.75
C VAL A 23 -5.64 3.83 -11.09
N CYS A 24 -4.59 3.00 -11.02
CA CYS A 24 -4.69 1.60 -11.38
C CYS A 24 -5.62 0.83 -10.46
N PHE A 25 -5.56 1.06 -9.15
CA PHE A 25 -6.41 0.32 -8.22
C PHE A 25 -7.87 0.78 -8.32
N TRP A 26 -8.14 2.09 -8.42
CA TRP A 26 -9.51 2.57 -8.64
C TRP A 26 -10.10 2.13 -9.98
N LEU A 27 -9.27 1.98 -11.01
CA LEU A 27 -9.70 1.36 -12.27
C LEU A 27 -10.14 -0.09 -12.05
N ILE A 28 -9.36 -0.89 -11.31
CA ILE A 28 -9.72 -2.28 -10.98
C ILE A 28 -11.03 -2.33 -10.19
N ILE A 29 -11.18 -1.49 -9.17
CA ILE A 29 -12.40 -1.37 -8.36
C ILE A 29 -13.61 -1.05 -9.25
N SER A 30 -13.43 -0.14 -10.21
CA SER A 30 -14.48 0.26 -11.14
C SER A 30 -14.84 -0.82 -12.15
N THR A 31 -13.89 -1.70 -12.52
CA THR A 31 -14.14 -2.85 -13.41
C THR A 31 -14.76 -4.05 -12.71
N LEU A 32 -14.52 -4.22 -11.40
CA LEU A 32 -14.98 -5.36 -10.61
C LEU A 32 -15.71 -4.89 -9.33
N PRO A 33 -16.74 -4.04 -9.43
CA PRO A 33 -17.34 -3.37 -8.28
C PRO A 33 -17.98 -4.36 -7.29
N ASP A 34 -18.55 -5.46 -7.79
CA ASP A 34 -19.22 -6.48 -6.97
C ASP A 34 -18.26 -7.16 -5.99
N PHE A 35 -16.96 -7.13 -6.25
CA PHE A 35 -15.95 -7.68 -5.35
C PHE A 35 -15.68 -6.73 -4.17
N PHE A 36 -15.69 -5.42 -4.40
CA PHE A 36 -15.28 -4.41 -3.43
C PHE A 36 -16.45 -3.82 -2.64
N PHE A 37 -17.63 -3.72 -3.25
CA PHE A 37 -18.82 -3.07 -2.69
C PHE A 37 -19.89 -4.08 -2.25
N ILE A 38 -19.49 -5.09 -1.49
CA ILE A 38 -20.42 -6.07 -0.94
C ILE A 38 -21.15 -5.48 0.27
N ASN A 39 -22.48 -5.46 0.24
CA ASN A 39 -23.29 -4.98 1.37
C ASN A 39 -23.18 -5.94 2.57
N PRO A 40 -22.57 -5.52 3.71
CA PRO A 40 -22.42 -6.37 4.88
C PRO A 40 -23.76 -6.74 5.53
N GLN A 41 -24.82 -5.97 5.28
CA GLN A 41 -26.15 -6.24 5.84
C GLN A 41 -26.92 -7.32 5.08
N GLY A 42 -26.43 -7.73 3.90
CA GLY A 42 -27.03 -8.81 3.11
C GLY A 42 -26.69 -10.23 3.61
N THR A 43 -25.81 -10.37 4.61
CA THR A 43 -25.42 -11.66 5.20
C THR A 43 -26.07 -11.87 6.57
N SER A 44 -26.59 -13.07 6.80
CA SER A 44 -27.13 -13.52 8.09
C SER A 44 -26.02 -13.80 9.11
N SER A 45 -24.83 -14.19 8.66
CA SER A 45 -23.67 -14.49 9.54
C SER A 45 -22.98 -13.22 10.02
N GLU A 46 -22.86 -13.08 11.35
CA GLU A 46 -22.14 -11.97 12.00
C GLU A 46 -20.63 -12.01 11.70
N ILE A 47 -20.04 -13.20 11.63
CA ILE A 47 -18.62 -13.41 11.29
C ILE A 47 -18.36 -12.87 9.88
N ARG A 48 -19.22 -13.26 8.92
CA ARG A 48 -19.07 -12.81 7.53
C ARG A 48 -19.23 -11.29 7.40
N ARG A 49 -20.14 -10.70 8.18
CA ARG A 49 -20.32 -9.23 8.23
C ARG A 49 -19.06 -8.53 8.69
N ALA A 50 -18.42 -9.02 9.75
CA ALA A 50 -17.17 -8.45 10.26
C ALA A 50 -16.02 -8.56 9.24
N GLU A 51 -15.89 -9.70 8.56
CA GLU A 51 -14.90 -9.89 7.49
C GLU A 51 -15.08 -8.91 6.33
N LEU A 52 -16.32 -8.66 5.91
CA LEU A 52 -16.62 -7.71 4.84
C LEU A 52 -16.29 -6.26 5.24
N VAL A 53 -16.50 -5.90 6.50
CA VAL A 53 -16.10 -4.59 7.03
C VAL A 53 -14.57 -4.48 7.06
N LEU A 54 -13.87 -5.50 7.58
CA LEU A 54 -12.40 -5.52 7.60
C LEU A 54 -11.80 -5.45 6.20
N SER A 55 -12.40 -6.16 5.25
CA SER A 55 -12.01 -6.15 3.83
C SER A 55 -12.25 -4.77 3.22
N THR A 56 -13.40 -4.15 3.50
CA THR A 56 -13.72 -2.79 3.04
C THR A 56 -12.69 -1.78 3.53
N ILE A 57 -12.36 -1.81 4.82
CA ILE A 57 -11.32 -0.95 5.39
C ILE A 57 -9.97 -1.23 4.70
N GLY A 58 -9.63 -2.50 4.51
CA GLY A 58 -8.36 -2.91 3.91
C GLY A 58 -8.15 -2.38 2.51
N TRP A 59 -9.11 -2.57 1.61
CA TRP A 59 -8.92 -2.11 0.24
C TRP A 59 -8.95 -0.57 0.15
N ILE A 60 -9.73 0.13 1.01
CA ILE A 60 -9.71 1.61 1.06
C ILE A 60 -8.35 2.12 1.54
N LEU A 61 -7.77 1.48 2.57
CA LEU A 61 -6.45 1.82 3.08
C LEU A 61 -5.39 1.67 1.99
N LEU A 62 -5.44 0.59 1.23
CA LEU A 62 -4.45 0.33 0.17
C LEU A 62 -4.69 1.18 -1.09
N SER A 63 -5.94 1.34 -1.53
CA SER A 63 -6.29 2.04 -2.78
C SER A 63 -6.20 3.55 -2.67
N THR A 64 -6.41 4.10 -1.48
CA THR A 64 -6.57 5.54 -1.29
C THR A 64 -5.60 6.07 -0.24
N VAL A 65 -5.57 5.48 0.96
CA VAL A 65 -4.74 6.02 2.04
C VAL A 65 -3.24 5.86 1.74
N ALA A 66 -2.78 4.71 1.23
CA ALA A 66 -1.39 4.53 0.86
C ALA A 66 -0.91 5.56 -0.19
N PRO A 67 -1.61 5.78 -1.33
CA PRO A 67 -1.30 6.89 -2.24
C PRO A 67 -1.27 8.26 -1.58
N LEU A 68 -2.24 8.58 -0.73
CA LEU A 68 -2.27 9.85 0.00
C LEU A 68 -1.06 10.02 0.91
N LEU A 69 -0.62 8.96 1.60
CA LEU A 69 0.58 8.98 2.43
C LEU A 69 1.85 9.23 1.60
N LEU A 70 1.92 8.69 0.37
CA LEU A 70 3.01 8.97 -0.56
C LEU A 70 2.99 10.43 -1.05
N PHE A 71 1.82 10.99 -1.34
CA PHE A 71 1.70 12.42 -1.68
C PHE A 71 2.09 13.32 -0.51
N LEU A 72 1.68 12.99 0.71
CA LEU A 72 2.08 13.73 1.91
C LEU A 72 3.59 13.64 2.14
N TYR A 73 4.19 12.47 1.92
CA TYR A 73 5.63 12.32 1.96
C TYR A 73 6.34 13.23 0.96
N ALA A 74 5.90 13.23 -0.30
CA ALA A 74 6.45 14.07 -1.37
C ALA A 74 6.22 15.57 -1.13
N ALA A 75 5.18 15.94 -0.37
CA ALA A 75 4.92 17.31 0.06
C ALA A 75 5.80 17.76 1.25
N GLY A 76 6.72 16.91 1.73
CA GLY A 76 7.64 17.20 2.82
C GLY A 76 7.21 16.69 4.20
N LEU A 77 6.01 16.08 4.33
CA LEU A 77 5.56 15.42 5.56
C LEU A 77 6.12 14.00 5.64
N HIS A 78 7.45 13.88 5.74
CA HIS A 78 8.14 12.58 5.73
C HIS A 78 7.71 11.63 6.87
N GLY A 79 7.09 12.15 7.93
CA GLY A 79 6.48 11.35 9.01
C GLY A 79 5.33 10.45 8.55
N ALA A 80 4.64 10.81 7.45
CA ALA A 80 3.54 10.03 6.89
C ALA A 80 3.94 8.60 6.51
N ARG A 81 5.22 8.37 6.17
CA ARG A 81 5.75 7.04 5.82
C ARG A 81 5.49 5.99 6.90
N LYS A 82 5.41 6.38 8.18
CA LYS A 82 5.21 5.46 9.31
C LYS A 82 3.89 4.68 9.21
N PHE A 83 2.90 5.21 8.50
CA PHE A 83 1.59 4.59 8.34
C PHE A 83 1.48 3.69 7.10
N LEU A 84 2.46 3.73 6.18
CA LEU A 84 2.46 2.92 4.96
C LEU A 84 2.36 1.41 5.24
N PRO A 85 3.07 0.82 6.23
CA PRO A 85 2.94 -0.61 6.51
C PRO A 85 1.54 -1.01 6.96
N VAL A 86 0.88 -0.16 7.75
CA VAL A 86 -0.50 -0.41 8.21
C VAL A 86 -1.44 -0.40 7.01
N ALA A 87 -1.31 0.61 6.13
CA ALA A 87 -2.11 0.71 4.92
C ALA A 87 -1.86 -0.46 3.94
N ALA A 88 -0.62 -0.95 3.87
CA ALA A 88 -0.22 -2.07 3.03
C ALA A 88 -0.73 -3.42 3.54
N LEU A 89 -0.59 -3.68 4.84
CA LEU A 89 -0.80 -5.01 5.43
C LEU A 89 -2.26 -5.27 5.81
N TRP A 90 -3.08 -4.24 6.00
CA TRP A 90 -4.47 -4.45 6.41
C TRP A 90 -5.27 -5.27 5.38
N TRP A 91 -5.07 -5.00 4.09
CA TRP A 91 -5.72 -5.72 2.99
C TRP A 91 -5.35 -7.22 2.94
N PRO A 92 -4.07 -7.63 2.85
CA PRO A 92 -3.73 -9.05 2.82
C PRO A 92 -4.11 -9.78 4.13
N ILE A 93 -4.08 -9.10 5.28
CA ILE A 93 -4.54 -9.69 6.55
C ILE A 93 -6.04 -9.97 6.51
N SER A 94 -6.86 -8.98 6.10
CA SER A 94 -8.31 -9.17 6.02
C SER A 94 -8.70 -10.23 5.00
N LEU A 95 -8.01 -10.28 3.85
CA LEU A 95 -8.17 -11.35 2.87
C LEU A 95 -7.81 -12.71 3.45
N THR A 96 -6.67 -12.83 4.15
CA THR A 96 -6.26 -14.11 4.74
C THR A 96 -7.32 -14.64 5.71
N ILE A 97 -7.88 -13.77 6.56
CA ILE A 97 -8.97 -14.14 7.47
C ILE A 97 -10.19 -14.64 6.69
N SER A 98 -10.63 -13.88 5.68
CA SER A 98 -11.76 -14.25 4.82
C SER A 98 -11.54 -15.58 4.10
N GLN A 99 -10.33 -15.84 3.60
CA GLN A 99 -9.98 -17.08 2.90
C GLN A 99 -9.92 -18.29 3.83
N VAL A 100 -9.45 -18.12 5.07
CA VAL A 100 -9.50 -19.18 6.08
C VAL A 100 -10.96 -19.58 6.37
N THR A 101 -11.85 -18.59 6.53
CA THR A 101 -13.28 -18.86 6.75
C THR A 101 -13.91 -19.59 5.58
N VAL A 102 -13.69 -19.12 4.35
CA VAL A 102 -14.20 -19.76 3.13
C VAL A 102 -13.67 -21.18 2.97
N TYR A 103 -12.39 -21.41 3.27
CA TYR A 103 -11.81 -22.74 3.21
C TYR A 103 -12.45 -23.70 4.23
N ILE A 104 -12.70 -23.24 5.46
CA ILE A 104 -13.32 -24.05 6.51
C ILE A 104 -14.79 -24.38 6.19
N LEU A 105 -15.54 -23.41 5.67
CA LEU A 105 -16.97 -23.54 5.44
C LEU A 105 -17.31 -24.24 4.11
N ASP A 106 -16.64 -23.83 3.05
CA ASP A 106 -16.99 -24.21 1.67
C ASP A 106 -15.94 -25.11 1.02
N GLY A 107 -14.79 -25.33 1.67
CA GLY A 107 -13.68 -26.13 1.13
C GLY A 107 -12.93 -25.47 -0.04
N ALA A 108 -13.26 -24.22 -0.38
CA ALA A 108 -12.68 -23.52 -1.51
C ALA A 108 -11.31 -22.91 -1.17
N PHE A 109 -10.34 -23.07 -2.08
CA PHE A 109 -8.97 -22.63 -1.85
C PHE A 109 -8.67 -21.28 -2.51
N TYR A 110 -7.83 -20.46 -1.86
CA TYR A 110 -7.48 -19.12 -2.32
C TYR A 110 -6.82 -19.11 -3.72
N LEU A 111 -5.98 -20.12 -4.03
CA LEU A 111 -5.34 -20.17 -5.34
C LEU A 111 -6.34 -20.40 -6.47
N ASP A 112 -7.43 -21.13 -6.26
CA ASP A 112 -8.46 -21.33 -7.28
C ASP A 112 -9.14 -20.00 -7.64
N TYR A 113 -9.32 -19.13 -6.64
CA TYR A 113 -9.81 -17.77 -6.84
C TYR A 113 -8.81 -16.92 -7.65
N LEU A 114 -7.51 -16.98 -7.33
CA LEU A 114 -6.49 -16.22 -8.08
C LEU A 114 -6.33 -16.71 -9.53
N VAL A 115 -6.54 -18.00 -9.79
CA VAL A 115 -6.54 -18.54 -11.16
C VAL A 115 -7.75 -18.02 -11.96
N LYS A 116 -8.92 -17.91 -11.32
CA LYS A 116 -10.14 -17.35 -11.95
C LYS A 116 -10.04 -15.85 -12.20
N PHE A 117 -9.39 -15.12 -11.29
CA PHE A 117 -9.26 -13.67 -11.36
C PHE A 117 -7.79 -13.23 -11.19
N PRO A 118 -6.95 -13.39 -12.23
CA PRO A 118 -5.51 -13.13 -12.14
C PRO A 118 -5.16 -11.69 -11.77
N ILE A 119 -6.05 -10.73 -12.06
CA ILE A 119 -5.85 -9.32 -11.70
C ILE A 119 -5.72 -9.12 -10.18
N PHE A 120 -6.30 -10.01 -9.37
CA PHE A 120 -6.18 -9.92 -7.92
C PHE A 120 -4.81 -10.36 -7.40
N ILE A 121 -3.98 -11.03 -8.20
CA ILE A 121 -2.56 -11.21 -7.87
C ILE A 121 -1.89 -9.84 -7.71
N PHE A 122 -2.27 -8.87 -8.56
CA PHE A 122 -1.75 -7.52 -8.46
C PHE A 122 -2.21 -6.82 -7.17
N THR A 123 -3.50 -6.81 -6.88
CA THR A 123 -4.04 -6.06 -5.72
C THR A 123 -3.75 -6.73 -4.37
N ASP A 124 -3.72 -8.06 -4.34
CA ASP A 124 -3.71 -8.83 -3.09
C ASP A 124 -2.27 -9.16 -2.65
N ILE A 125 -1.33 -9.19 -3.60
CA ILE A 125 0.05 -9.62 -3.36
C ILE A 125 1.03 -8.54 -3.82
N ILE A 126 1.05 -8.21 -5.10
CA ILE A 126 2.10 -7.34 -5.68
C ILE A 126 2.04 -5.95 -5.07
N LEU A 127 0.85 -5.34 -4.99
CA LEU A 127 0.68 -3.97 -4.53
C LEU A 127 1.03 -3.79 -3.04
N PRO A 128 0.58 -4.65 -2.09
CA PRO A 128 1.04 -4.61 -0.71
C PRO A 128 2.56 -4.73 -0.58
N ILE A 129 3.17 -5.68 -1.30
CA ILE A 129 4.64 -5.87 -1.29
C ILE A 129 5.34 -4.63 -1.83
N PHE A 130 4.85 -4.06 -2.93
CA PHE A 130 5.38 -2.84 -3.51
C PHE A 130 5.35 -1.68 -2.51
N VAL A 131 4.24 -1.49 -1.79
CA VAL A 131 4.15 -0.44 -0.75
C VAL A 131 5.12 -0.68 0.40
N LEU A 132 5.35 -1.94 0.79
CA LEU A 132 6.33 -2.28 1.82
C LEU A 132 7.77 -2.02 1.35
N ILE A 133 8.08 -2.27 0.08
CA ILE A 133 9.37 -1.92 -0.53
C ILE A 133 9.55 -0.39 -0.49
N LEU A 134 8.54 0.38 -0.92
CA LEU A 134 8.60 1.84 -0.83
C LEU A 134 8.80 2.31 0.61
N TRP A 135 8.08 1.73 1.57
CA TRP A 135 8.28 2.07 2.97
C TRP A 135 9.71 1.79 3.46
N HIS A 136 10.28 0.65 3.05
CA HIS A 136 11.64 0.26 3.37
C HIS A 136 12.64 1.28 2.80
N ASP A 137 12.54 1.58 1.51
CA ASP A 137 13.47 2.50 0.83
C ASP A 137 13.36 3.92 1.38
N LEU A 138 12.14 4.40 1.64
CA LEU A 138 11.91 5.71 2.24
C LEU A 138 12.38 5.79 3.70
N ARG A 139 12.67 4.67 4.38
CA ARG A 139 13.21 4.65 5.74
C ARG A 139 14.73 4.89 5.77
N GLU A 140 15.44 4.52 4.71
CA GLU A 140 16.90 4.53 4.65
C GLU A 140 17.53 5.90 4.38
N ASP A 141 16.72 6.95 4.18
CA ASP A 141 17.17 8.35 4.20
C ASP A 141 17.62 8.76 5.61
N LYS A 142 18.74 8.20 6.08
CA LYS A 142 19.54 8.75 7.17
C LYS A 142 20.18 10.05 6.65
N PRO A 143 20.31 11.08 7.49
CA PRO A 143 21.18 12.20 7.14
C PRO A 143 22.59 11.63 6.88
N LEU A 144 23.08 11.77 5.65
CA LEU A 144 24.48 11.46 5.33
C LEU A 144 25.36 12.27 6.29
N GLU A 145 26.10 11.59 7.17
CA GLU A 145 27.17 12.22 7.94
C GLU A 145 28.17 12.78 6.93
N ILE A 146 28.19 14.10 6.80
CA ILE A 146 29.22 14.80 6.06
C ILE A 146 30.44 14.71 6.94
N HIS A 147 31.36 13.78 6.65
CA HIS A 147 32.73 14.00 7.03
C HIS A 147 33.20 15.22 6.24
N GLU A 148 33.17 16.40 6.89
CA GLU A 148 33.93 17.54 6.40
C GLU A 148 35.37 17.05 6.29
N ASP A 149 35.81 16.85 5.06
CA ASP A 149 37.20 16.58 4.79
C ASP A 149 37.97 17.81 5.24
N ALA A 150 38.94 17.65 6.14
CA ALA A 150 39.71 18.76 6.70
C ALA A 150 40.43 19.60 5.61
N ARG A 151 40.45 19.10 4.36
CA ARG A 151 40.91 19.79 3.15
C ARG A 151 39.98 20.91 2.66
N ASP A 152 38.71 20.93 3.07
CA ASP A 152 37.72 21.96 2.70
C ASP A 152 37.68 23.14 3.70
N LEU A 153 38.46 23.07 4.78
CA LEU A 153 38.60 24.18 5.71
C LEU A 153 39.52 25.26 5.12
N PRO A 154 39.14 26.55 5.19
CA PRO A 154 40.04 27.63 4.78
C PRO A 154 41.30 27.56 5.65
N GLN A 155 42.44 27.35 4.99
CA GLN A 155 43.73 27.38 5.66
C GLN A 155 44.04 28.81 6.14
N PRO A 156 44.69 28.95 7.31
CA PRO A 156 44.90 30.24 7.96
C PRO A 156 45.72 31.23 7.13
#